data_AF-A0A6I2KVA3-F1
#
_entry.id   AF-A0A6I2KVA3-F1
#
_cell.length_a   1.000
_cell.length_b   1.000
_cell.length_c   1.000
_cell.angle_alpha   90.00
_cell.angle_beta   90.00
_cell.angle_gamma   90.00
#
_symmetry.space_group_name_H-M   'P 1'
#
loop_
_entity.id
_entity.type
_entity.pdbx_description
1 polymer ?
#
loop_
_entity_poly.entity_id
_entity_poly.type
_entity_poly.pdbx_seq_one_letter_code
_entity_poly.pdbx_strand_id
1 'polypeptide(L)'
;MSKGTFPMRIPGDVLEELAEFTGNFWSSWEQEPHIAAAIRAYMKPAPPVQEAATRSDIGYQWKQVFLPAGTRLRASFRRQPYFASVEGSEIQCDGQSISPSAFANLRGSGNRNAWKAVWLRFPGSPQWVLADECRALQKAATASLFSTDADAATDAKAKPQDKASNGAAPRAVAAPPAVAPAPASVPASAPTLAPAPAATGKKKSRRGRRHKRSRSA
;
A
#
# COMPACT_ATOMS: atom_id res chain seq x y z
N MET A 1 -29.14 -6.90 -40.63
CA MET A 1 -27.71 -6.92 -41.01
C MET A 1 -27.34 -8.36 -41.30
N SER A 2 -27.09 -8.71 -42.56
CA SER A 2 -26.78 -10.09 -42.97
C SER A 2 -25.43 -10.53 -42.41
N LYS A 3 -25.36 -11.69 -41.75
CA LYS A 3 -24.10 -12.33 -41.38
C LYS A 3 -23.49 -12.92 -42.66
N GLY A 4 -22.60 -12.20 -43.30
CA GLY A 4 -21.77 -12.76 -44.37
C GLY A 4 -20.69 -13.65 -43.76
N THR A 5 -20.67 -14.94 -44.12
CA THR A 5 -19.53 -15.82 -43.84
C THR A 5 -18.51 -15.62 -44.95
N PHE A 6 -17.31 -15.20 -44.59
CA PHE A 6 -16.20 -15.04 -45.54
C PHE A 6 -15.14 -16.11 -45.26
N PRO A 7 -14.74 -16.94 -46.24
CA PRO A 7 -13.69 -17.92 -46.04
C PRO A 7 -12.34 -17.21 -45.89
N MET A 8 -11.72 -17.31 -44.72
CA MET A 8 -10.38 -16.80 -44.47
C MET A 8 -9.38 -17.97 -44.36
N ARG A 9 -8.19 -17.80 -44.92
CA ARG A 9 -7.10 -18.76 -44.78
C ARG A 9 -6.32 -18.43 -43.51
N ILE A 10 -6.35 -19.35 -42.55
CA ILE A 10 -5.52 -19.31 -41.35
C ILE A 10 -4.42 -20.38 -41.54
N PRO A 11 -3.15 -20.04 -41.33
CA PRO A 11 -2.05 -21.02 -41.34
C PRO A 11 -2.30 -22.16 -40.35
N GLY A 12 -1.91 -23.38 -40.71
CA GLY A 12 -2.18 -24.59 -39.91
C GLY A 12 -1.46 -24.59 -38.58
N ASP A 13 -0.21 -24.12 -38.57
CA ASP A 13 0.62 -23.88 -37.38
C ASP A 13 -0.08 -23.02 -36.33
N VAL A 14 -0.72 -21.92 -36.76
CA VAL A 14 -1.46 -21.03 -35.84
C VAL A 14 -2.70 -21.71 -35.25
N LEU A 15 -3.37 -22.57 -36.02
CA LEU A 15 -4.53 -23.33 -35.53
C LEU A 15 -4.11 -24.46 -34.59
N GLU A 16 -2.95 -25.07 -34.81
CA GLU A 16 -2.35 -26.06 -33.91
C GLU A 16 -1.98 -25.41 -32.57
N GLU A 17 -1.32 -24.25 -32.58
CA GLU A 17 -1.02 -23.50 -31.36
C GLU A 17 -2.29 -23.10 -30.59
N LEU A 18 -3.33 -22.64 -31.31
CA LEU A 18 -4.60 -22.29 -30.69
C LEU A 18 -5.29 -23.53 -30.09
N ALA A 19 -5.18 -24.68 -30.74
CA ALA A 19 -5.68 -25.95 -30.24
C ALA A 19 -5.00 -26.39 -28.95
N GLU A 20 -3.66 -26.32 -28.89
CA GLU A 20 -2.90 -26.59 -27.67
C GLU A 20 -3.31 -25.65 -26.54
N PHE A 21 -3.47 -24.37 -26.85
CA PHE A 21 -3.88 -23.35 -25.88
C PHE A 21 -5.31 -23.55 -25.36
N THR A 22 -6.23 -23.99 -26.22
CA THR A 22 -7.64 -24.19 -25.88
C THR A 22 -7.95 -25.59 -25.35
N GLY A 23 -7.03 -26.56 -25.53
CA GLY A 23 -7.25 -27.98 -25.25
C GLY A 23 -8.19 -28.66 -26.23
N ASN A 24 -8.53 -27.99 -27.34
CA ASN A 24 -9.49 -28.46 -28.34
C ASN A 24 -8.75 -28.90 -29.61
N PHE A 25 -9.39 -29.68 -30.48
CA PHE A 25 -8.80 -30.08 -31.76
C PHE A 25 -8.71 -28.89 -32.73
N TRP A 26 -7.62 -28.79 -33.51
CA TRP A 26 -7.28 -27.62 -34.36
C TRP A 26 -8.26 -27.35 -35.50
N SER A 27 -9.01 -28.35 -35.95
CA SER A 27 -10.07 -28.21 -36.96
C SER A 27 -11.49 -28.35 -36.39
N SER A 28 -11.65 -28.27 -35.06
CA SER A 28 -12.97 -28.28 -34.43
C SER A 28 -13.69 -26.96 -34.67
N TRP A 29 -15.01 -27.03 -34.88
CA TRP A 29 -15.91 -25.88 -34.87
C TRP A 29 -15.88 -25.10 -33.55
N GLU A 30 -15.45 -25.73 -32.46
CA GLU A 30 -15.23 -25.11 -31.15
C GLU A 30 -14.12 -24.04 -31.16
N GLN A 31 -13.29 -24.00 -32.21
CA GLN A 31 -12.29 -22.95 -32.41
C GLN A 31 -12.92 -21.60 -32.84
N GLU A 32 -14.09 -21.62 -33.49
CA GLU A 32 -14.78 -20.41 -33.96
C GLU A 32 -14.96 -19.33 -32.88
N PRO A 33 -15.50 -19.63 -31.68
CA PRO A 33 -15.67 -18.62 -30.64
C PRO A 33 -14.34 -18.01 -30.17
N HIS A 34 -13.26 -18.79 -30.13
CA HIS A 34 -11.92 -18.33 -29.72
C HIS A 34 -11.31 -17.41 -30.77
N ILE A 35 -11.39 -17.78 -32.05
CA ILE A 35 -10.93 -16.95 -33.16
C ILE A 35 -11.73 -15.63 -33.21
N ALA A 36 -13.06 -15.71 -33.10
CA ALA A 36 -13.91 -14.53 -33.09
C ALA A 36 -13.66 -13.64 -31.86
N ALA A 37 -13.37 -14.22 -30.69
CA ALA A 37 -12.97 -13.47 -29.51
C ALA A 37 -11.62 -12.78 -29.70
N ALA A 38 -10.62 -13.45 -30.27
CA ALA A 38 -9.31 -12.89 -30.56
C ALA A 38 -9.41 -11.70 -31.53
N ILE A 39 -10.18 -11.83 -32.62
CA ILE A 39 -10.43 -10.73 -33.57
C ILE A 39 -11.12 -9.55 -32.87
N ARG A 40 -12.14 -9.82 -32.03
CA ARG A 40 -12.82 -8.76 -31.27
C ARG A 40 -11.89 -8.05 -30.29
N ALA A 41 -11.03 -8.81 -29.60
CA ALA A 41 -10.02 -8.27 -28.70
C ALA A 41 -8.97 -7.45 -29.47
N TYR A 42 -8.65 -7.83 -30.71
CA TYR A 42 -7.77 -7.04 -31.58
C TYR A 42 -8.43 -5.73 -32.04
N MET A 43 -9.71 -5.75 -32.42
CA MET A 43 -10.43 -4.55 -32.87
C MET A 43 -10.71 -3.55 -31.75
N LYS A 44 -10.92 -4.04 -30.53
CA LYS A 44 -11.05 -3.24 -29.32
C LYS A 44 -10.01 -3.72 -28.34
N PRO A 45 -8.75 -3.27 -28.46
CA PRO A 45 -7.75 -3.65 -27.48
C PRO A 45 -8.30 -3.29 -26.12
N ALA A 46 -8.51 -4.30 -25.28
CA ALA A 46 -8.70 -4.05 -23.86
C ALA A 46 -7.52 -3.15 -23.43
N PRO A 47 -7.76 -2.10 -22.60
CA PRO A 47 -6.64 -1.34 -22.06
C PRO A 47 -5.67 -2.38 -21.50
N PRO A 48 -4.42 -2.37 -21.98
CA PRO A 48 -3.55 -3.50 -21.76
C PRO A 48 -3.44 -3.70 -20.25
N VAL A 49 -3.28 -4.95 -19.82
CA VAL A 49 -2.82 -5.25 -18.45
C VAL A 49 -1.53 -4.46 -18.11
N GLN A 50 -0.85 -3.91 -19.13
CA GLN A 50 0.17 -2.87 -19.02
C GLN A 50 -0.28 -1.58 -18.34
N GLU A 51 -1.55 -1.20 -18.16
CA GLU A 51 -1.89 -0.06 -17.28
C GLU A 51 -1.57 -0.34 -15.81
N ALA A 52 -1.53 -1.61 -15.39
CA ALA A 52 -1.01 -1.97 -14.07
C ALA A 52 0.54 -2.00 -14.06
N ALA A 53 1.18 -2.40 -15.16
CA ALA A 53 2.65 -2.51 -15.25
C ALA A 53 3.36 -1.18 -15.59
N THR A 54 2.78 -0.30 -16.40
CA THR A 54 3.27 1.06 -16.66
C THR A 54 3.07 1.98 -15.47
N ARG A 55 2.04 1.75 -14.65
CA ARG A 55 1.94 2.39 -13.32
C ARG A 55 3.04 1.95 -12.37
N SER A 56 3.69 0.81 -12.59
CA SER A 56 4.83 0.39 -11.78
C SER A 56 6.08 1.23 -12.07
N ASP A 57 6.17 1.81 -13.28
CA ASP A 57 7.31 2.63 -13.69
C ASP A 57 7.18 4.08 -13.21
N ILE A 58 5.95 4.51 -12.91
CA ILE A 58 5.64 5.83 -12.36
C ILE A 58 5.40 5.68 -10.86
N GLY A 59 6.24 6.28 -10.03
CA GLY A 59 6.12 6.17 -8.58
C GLY A 59 6.83 7.29 -7.83
N TYR A 60 6.63 7.27 -6.51
CA TYR A 60 7.28 8.18 -5.57
C TYR A 60 8.57 7.54 -5.03
N GLN A 61 9.72 8.18 -5.25
CA GLN A 61 10.98 7.74 -4.68
C GLN A 61 11.16 8.30 -3.26
N TRP A 62 11.06 7.43 -2.25
CA TRP A 62 11.34 7.78 -0.86
C TRP A 62 12.74 7.33 -0.45
N LYS A 63 13.74 8.17 -0.70
CA LYS A 63 15.17 7.88 -0.43
C LYS A 63 15.61 6.60 -1.16
N GLN A 64 15.64 5.47 -0.45
CA GLN A 64 16.04 4.16 -0.95
C GLN A 64 14.86 3.24 -1.25
N VAL A 65 13.62 3.64 -0.93
CA VAL A 65 12.41 2.84 -1.17
C VAL A 65 11.61 3.49 -2.28
N PHE A 66 11.33 2.74 -3.34
CA PHE A 66 10.45 3.16 -4.41
C PHE A 66 9.00 2.75 -4.12
N LEU A 67 8.06 3.67 -4.26
CA LEU A 67 6.64 3.44 -4.06
C LEU A 67 5.92 3.58 -5.42
N PRO A 68 5.48 2.47 -6.05
CA PRO A 68 4.78 2.55 -7.34
C PRO A 68 3.43 3.27 -7.20
N ALA A 69 2.95 3.87 -8.29
CA ALA A 69 1.64 4.53 -8.32
C ALA A 69 0.53 3.55 -7.93
N GLY A 70 -0.43 4.04 -7.15
CA GLY A 70 -1.48 3.21 -6.54
C GLY A 70 -1.11 2.58 -5.20
N THR A 71 0.14 2.75 -4.73
CA THR A 71 0.51 2.38 -3.35
C THR A 71 -0.32 3.20 -2.37
N ARG A 72 -0.93 2.53 -1.39
CA ARG A 72 -1.69 3.18 -0.32
C ARG A 72 -0.85 3.30 0.93
N LEU A 73 -0.84 4.48 1.53
CA LEU A 73 -0.20 4.78 2.78
C LEU A 73 -1.24 4.83 3.88
N ARG A 74 -0.91 4.29 5.06
CA ARG A 74 -1.71 4.39 6.28
C ARG A 74 -0.82 4.83 7.42
N ALA A 75 -1.27 5.81 8.18
CA ALA A 75 -0.69 6.13 9.47
C ALA A 75 -1.81 6.23 10.51
N SER A 76 -1.46 6.07 11.79
CA SER A 76 -2.43 6.15 12.88
C SER A 76 -1.99 7.16 13.92
N PHE A 77 -2.91 8.03 14.31
CA PHE A 77 -2.71 9.00 15.37
C PHE A 77 -3.88 8.97 16.34
N ARG A 78 -3.59 8.85 17.65
CA ARG A 78 -4.60 8.74 18.72
C ARG A 78 -5.73 7.74 18.40
N ARG A 79 -5.36 6.56 17.88
CA ARG A 79 -6.27 5.48 17.43
C ARG A 79 -7.14 5.80 16.21
N GLN A 80 -6.93 6.93 15.56
CA GLN A 80 -7.57 7.25 14.28
C GLN A 80 -6.59 6.97 13.13
N PRO A 81 -6.87 5.96 12.28
CA PRO A 81 -6.11 5.76 11.06
C PRO A 81 -6.51 6.83 10.03
N TYR A 82 -5.53 7.29 9.26
CA TYR A 82 -5.74 8.13 8.10
C TYR A 82 -4.90 7.59 6.94
N PHE A 83 -5.34 7.90 5.72
CA PHE A 83 -4.86 7.26 4.52
C PHE A 83 -4.41 8.29 3.49
N ALA A 84 -3.43 7.90 2.68
CA ALA A 84 -2.99 8.63 1.51
C ALA A 84 -2.74 7.65 0.36
N SER A 85 -2.67 8.14 -0.86
CA SER A 85 -2.37 7.34 -2.06
C SER A 85 -1.22 7.96 -2.82
N VAL A 86 -0.36 7.13 -3.40
CA VAL A 86 0.64 7.57 -4.36
C VAL A 86 -0.04 7.72 -5.71
N GLU A 87 -0.06 8.94 -6.24
CA GLU A 87 -0.54 9.23 -7.59
C GLU A 87 0.63 9.77 -8.40
N GLY A 88 1.04 9.02 -9.41
CA GLY A 88 2.24 9.33 -10.18
C GLY A 88 3.48 9.37 -9.30
N SER A 89 4.13 10.53 -9.23
CA SER A 89 5.36 10.76 -8.45
C SER A 89 5.13 11.53 -7.16
N GLU A 90 3.90 11.67 -6.70
CA GLU A 90 3.52 12.42 -5.50
C GLU A 90 2.60 11.61 -4.58
N ILE A 91 2.62 11.93 -3.28
CA ILE A 91 1.70 11.35 -2.31
C ILE A 91 0.56 12.33 -2.10
N GLN A 92 -0.64 11.91 -2.50
CA GLN A 92 -1.89 12.65 -2.35
C GLN A 92 -2.59 12.25 -1.04
N CYS A 93 -2.92 13.24 -0.22
CA CYS A 93 -3.76 13.09 0.97
C CYS A 93 -4.78 14.22 0.99
N ASP A 94 -6.07 13.88 1.02
CA ASP A 94 -7.17 14.86 1.00
C ASP A 94 -7.05 15.89 -0.15
N GLY A 95 -6.52 15.46 -1.30
CA GLY A 95 -6.32 16.31 -2.49
C GLY A 95 -5.12 17.26 -2.40
N GLN A 96 -4.21 17.04 -1.44
CA GLN A 96 -2.97 17.80 -1.30
C GLN A 96 -1.76 16.88 -1.47
N SER A 97 -0.77 17.36 -2.22
CA SER A 97 0.54 16.72 -2.33
C SER A 97 1.33 16.95 -1.04
N ILE A 98 1.74 15.85 -0.40
CA ILE A 98 2.43 15.90 0.89
C ILE A 98 3.66 14.98 0.90
N SER A 99 4.66 15.34 1.71
CA SER A 99 5.80 14.46 1.94
C SER A 99 5.46 13.34 2.93
N PRO A 100 6.22 12.22 2.94
CA PRO A 100 6.03 11.14 3.91
C PRO A 100 6.12 11.63 5.38
N SER A 101 7.02 12.57 5.65
CA SER A 101 7.18 13.19 6.97
C SER A 101 5.98 14.08 7.33
N ALA A 102 5.47 14.84 6.36
CA ALA A 102 4.25 15.63 6.56
C ALA A 102 3.05 14.73 6.80
N PHE A 103 2.92 13.62 6.06
CA PHE A 103 1.87 12.62 6.27
C PHE A 103 1.91 12.05 7.69
N ALA A 104 3.07 11.58 8.17
CA ALA A 104 3.19 11.03 9.51
C ALA A 104 2.80 12.03 10.63
N ASN A 105 2.94 13.33 10.36
CA ASN A 105 2.71 14.42 11.30
C ASN A 105 1.42 15.20 11.03
N LEU A 106 0.59 14.78 10.07
CA LEU A 106 -0.57 15.51 9.56
C LEU A 106 -1.57 15.91 10.65
N ARG A 107 -1.74 15.05 11.67
CA ARG A 107 -2.65 15.28 12.80
C ARG A 107 -1.99 15.92 14.03
N GLY A 108 -0.84 16.58 13.86
CA GLY A 108 -0.14 17.30 14.94
C GLY A 108 0.67 16.41 15.87
N SER A 109 1.18 15.29 15.36
CA SER A 109 1.81 14.23 16.17
C SER A 109 3.22 14.55 16.72
N GLY A 110 3.73 15.78 16.58
CA GLY A 110 5.13 16.11 16.88
C GLY A 110 6.10 15.45 15.89
N ASN A 111 7.42 15.54 16.11
CA ASN A 111 8.46 15.04 15.20
C ASN A 111 8.51 13.49 15.14
N ARG A 112 7.48 12.84 14.58
CA ARG A 112 7.51 11.39 14.37
C ARG A 112 8.38 11.02 13.19
N ASN A 113 9.07 9.89 13.37
CA ASN A 113 9.75 9.24 12.28
C ASN A 113 8.74 8.54 11.36
N ALA A 114 8.62 9.04 10.12
CA ALA A 114 7.72 8.50 9.12
C ALA A 114 7.97 7.02 8.80
N TRP A 115 9.22 6.53 8.84
CA TRP A 115 9.54 5.12 8.57
C TRP A 115 8.83 4.16 9.54
N LYS A 116 8.69 4.58 10.80
CA LYS A 116 8.06 3.77 11.86
C LYS A 116 6.55 4.00 12.00
N ALA A 117 6.06 5.12 11.47
CA ALA A 117 4.66 5.52 11.60
C ALA A 117 3.81 5.12 10.39
N VAL A 118 4.42 5.01 9.21
CA VAL A 118 3.73 4.77 7.94
C VAL A 118 3.75 3.29 7.60
N TRP A 119 2.56 2.78 7.27
CA TRP A 119 2.31 1.48 6.69
C TRP A 119 2.01 1.64 5.21
N LEU A 120 2.56 0.75 4.40
CA LEU A 120 2.46 0.73 2.95
C LEU A 120 1.65 -0.48 2.51
N ARG A 121 0.82 -0.30 1.50
CA ARG A 121 0.15 -1.39 0.79
C ARG A 121 0.36 -1.20 -0.70
N PHE A 122 1.06 -2.14 -1.31
CA PHE A 122 1.41 -2.09 -2.72
C PHE A 122 0.22 -2.49 -3.60
N PRO A 123 0.16 -1.98 -4.85
CA PRO A 123 -0.82 -2.44 -5.82
C PRO A 123 -0.62 -3.94 -6.09
N GLY A 124 -1.70 -4.72 -6.04
CA GLY A 124 -1.67 -6.17 -6.20
C GLY A 124 -1.48 -6.97 -4.91
N SER A 125 -1.04 -6.35 -3.79
CA SER A 125 -0.98 -7.03 -2.49
C SER A 125 -2.07 -6.54 -1.52
N PRO A 126 -2.72 -7.44 -0.77
CA PRO A 126 -3.72 -7.05 0.24
C PRO A 126 -3.08 -6.66 1.58
N GLN A 127 -1.82 -7.04 1.80
CA GLN A 127 -1.12 -6.89 3.07
C GLN A 127 -0.55 -5.49 3.26
N TRP A 128 -0.57 -5.04 4.52
CA TRP A 128 0.09 -3.81 4.95
C TRP A 128 1.46 -4.17 5.51
N VAL A 129 2.49 -3.48 5.03
CA VAL A 129 3.89 -3.67 5.44
C VAL A 129 4.40 -2.35 6.03
N LEU A 130 5.23 -2.41 7.07
CA LEU A 130 5.84 -1.19 7.62
C LEU A 130 6.87 -0.62 6.64
N ALA A 131 6.92 0.72 6.53
CA ALA A 131 7.90 1.36 5.65
C ALA A 131 9.35 1.03 6.05
N ASP A 132 9.62 0.87 7.36
CA ASP A 132 10.94 0.47 7.87
C ASP A 132 11.34 -0.96 7.43
N GLU A 133 10.37 -1.88 7.34
CA GLU A 133 10.61 -3.25 6.85
C GLU A 133 10.92 -3.24 5.35
N CYS A 134 10.16 -2.50 4.55
CA CYS A 134 10.48 -2.31 3.12
C CYS A 134 11.88 -1.72 2.94
N ARG A 135 12.27 -0.78 3.79
CA ARG A 135 13.59 -0.17 3.77
C ARG A 135 14.70 -1.18 4.09
N ALA A 136 14.49 -2.03 5.09
CA ALA A 136 15.43 -3.07 5.49
C ALA A 136 15.59 -4.13 4.39
N LEU A 137 14.48 -4.59 3.81
CA LEU A 137 14.47 -5.53 2.68
C LEU A 137 15.24 -4.99 1.48
N GLN A 138 14.97 -3.74 1.10
CA GLN A 138 15.67 -3.11 -0.03
C GLN A 138 17.17 -2.95 0.24
N LYS A 139 17.54 -2.56 1.46
CA LYS A 139 18.94 -2.45 1.87
C LYS A 139 19.63 -3.81 1.84
N ALA A 140 18.98 -4.86 2.31
CA ALA A 140 19.50 -6.23 2.28
C ALA A 140 19.69 -6.71 0.83
N ALA A 141 18.68 -6.53 -0.04
CA ALA A 141 18.77 -6.88 -1.45
C ALA A 141 19.91 -6.13 -2.17
N THR A 142 20.03 -4.83 -1.91
CA THR A 142 21.12 -4.01 -2.46
C THR A 142 22.47 -4.50 -1.96
N ALA A 143 22.61 -4.78 -0.66
CA ALA A 143 23.85 -5.32 -0.09
C ALA A 143 24.22 -6.68 -0.70
N SER A 144 23.25 -7.59 -0.88
CA SER A 144 23.50 -8.88 -1.53
C SER A 144 24.02 -8.73 -2.96
N LEU A 145 23.48 -7.78 -3.73
CA LEU A 145 23.97 -7.51 -5.10
C LEU A 145 25.44 -7.05 -5.10
N PHE A 146 25.83 -6.20 -4.15
CA PHE A 146 27.20 -5.68 -4.05
C PHE A 146 28.16 -6.57 -3.25
N SER A 147 27.67 -7.62 -2.58
CA SER A 147 28.51 -8.61 -1.88
C SER A 147 28.86 -9.84 -2.74
N THR A 148 28.25 -9.99 -3.93
CA THR A 148 28.44 -11.19 -4.77
C THR A 148 29.79 -11.20 -5.53
N ASP A 149 30.57 -10.13 -5.49
CA ASP A 149 31.89 -10.05 -6.13
C ASP A 149 33.09 -10.21 -5.16
N ALA A 150 32.84 -10.43 -3.85
CA ALA A 150 33.92 -10.48 -2.85
C ALA A 150 34.26 -11.90 -2.33
N ASP A 151 33.42 -12.91 -2.56
CA ASP A 151 33.56 -14.25 -1.96
C ASP A 151 33.72 -15.37 -3.00
N ALA A 152 34.60 -15.17 -3.99
CA ALA A 152 35.07 -16.23 -4.91
C ALA A 152 36.55 -16.60 -4.70
N ALA A 153 37.12 -16.34 -3.51
CA ALA A 153 38.46 -16.81 -3.16
C ALA A 153 38.67 -16.89 -1.64
N THR A 154 38.03 -17.85 -0.96
CA THR A 154 38.66 -18.64 0.11
C THR A 154 37.75 -19.81 0.47
N ASP A 155 38.08 -20.98 -0.07
CA ASP A 155 37.57 -22.26 0.42
C ASP A 155 38.71 -23.01 1.15
N ALA A 156 38.30 -23.83 2.11
CA ALA A 156 39.05 -24.87 2.83
C ALA A 156 40.07 -24.48 3.93
N LYS A 157 39.65 -24.61 5.21
CA LYS A 157 40.26 -25.60 6.13
C LYS A 157 39.41 -25.96 7.38
N ALA A 158 38.90 -27.18 7.36
CA ALA A 158 38.84 -28.20 8.42
C ALA A 158 38.14 -27.98 9.78
N LYS A 159 36.97 -28.65 9.90
CA LYS A 159 36.52 -29.68 10.88
C LYS A 159 36.47 -29.44 12.42
N PRO A 160 35.55 -30.16 13.12
CA PRO A 160 34.97 -29.84 14.43
C PRO A 160 35.64 -30.55 15.61
N GLN A 161 35.44 -30.04 16.83
CA GLN A 161 35.68 -30.78 18.07
C GLN A 161 34.63 -30.49 19.16
N ASP A 162 34.10 -31.59 19.69
CA ASP A 162 33.34 -31.74 20.93
C ASP A 162 34.13 -31.31 22.18
N LYS A 163 33.43 -30.79 23.21
CA LYS A 163 33.42 -31.36 24.57
C LYS A 163 32.55 -30.56 25.57
N ALA A 164 31.50 -31.24 26.03
CA ALA A 164 31.03 -31.44 27.40
C ALA A 164 31.18 -30.34 28.49
N SER A 165 30.00 -30.01 29.06
CA SER A 165 29.63 -30.02 30.49
C SER A 165 30.39 -29.12 31.47
N ASN A 166 29.69 -28.24 32.20
CA ASN A 166 29.02 -28.58 33.48
C ASN A 166 28.54 -27.29 34.19
N GLY A 167 27.50 -27.40 35.02
CA GLY A 167 27.42 -26.62 36.26
C GLY A 167 26.27 -25.62 36.47
N ALA A 168 25.32 -26.07 37.29
CA ALA A 168 24.69 -25.32 38.39
C ALA A 168 23.50 -24.38 38.12
N ALA A 169 22.35 -24.82 38.66
CA ALA A 169 21.19 -24.00 39.02
C ALA A 169 21.55 -22.93 40.07
N PRO A 170 20.69 -21.90 40.27
CA PRO A 170 19.74 -22.06 41.38
C PRO A 170 18.31 -21.51 41.14
N ARG A 171 17.41 -22.18 41.85
CA ARG A 171 16.12 -21.82 42.47
C ARG A 171 15.51 -20.41 42.23
N ALA A 172 14.29 -20.47 41.68
CA ALA A 172 13.00 -20.03 42.25
C ALA A 172 12.85 -18.62 42.83
N VAL A 173 11.97 -17.80 42.22
CA VAL A 173 11.08 -16.85 42.92
C VAL A 173 9.75 -16.65 42.16
N ALA A 174 8.66 -16.93 42.89
CA ALA A 174 7.32 -16.31 42.92
C ALA A 174 6.35 -16.29 41.71
N ALA A 175 5.12 -16.65 42.07
CA ALA A 175 3.88 -16.65 41.32
C ALA A 175 3.38 -15.25 40.89
N PRO A 176 2.53 -15.17 39.85
CA PRO A 176 1.74 -13.98 39.56
C PRO A 176 0.40 -13.99 40.32
N PRO A 177 -0.05 -12.86 40.92
CA PRO A 177 -1.41 -12.73 41.41
C PRO A 177 -2.38 -12.36 40.27
N ALA A 178 -3.54 -13.01 40.31
CA ALA A 178 -4.72 -12.78 39.49
C ALA A 178 -5.37 -11.42 39.79
N VAL A 179 -5.86 -10.70 38.77
CA VAL A 179 -7.07 -9.86 38.86
C VAL A 179 -7.74 -9.76 37.47
N ALA A 180 -8.87 -10.44 37.31
CA ALA A 180 -10.04 -9.92 36.58
C ALA A 180 -11.05 -9.49 37.68
N PRO A 181 -11.91 -8.47 37.46
CA PRO A 181 -13.06 -8.66 36.58
C PRO A 181 -13.45 -7.43 35.74
N ALA A 182 -13.94 -7.70 34.53
CA ALA A 182 -14.81 -6.79 33.78
C ALA A 182 -16.26 -6.97 34.26
N PRO A 183 -17.08 -5.90 34.22
CA PRO A 183 -18.47 -6.12 33.87
C PRO A 183 -18.98 -5.20 32.75
N ALA A 184 -20.02 -5.72 32.10
CA ALA A 184 -21.12 -5.03 31.41
C ALA A 184 -20.94 -4.61 29.94
N SER A 185 -21.27 -5.57 29.07
CA SER A 185 -22.42 -5.54 28.15
C SER A 185 -23.05 -4.18 27.75
N VAL A 186 -23.00 -3.92 26.44
CA VAL A 186 -23.98 -3.19 25.58
C VAL A 186 -25.42 -3.78 25.70
N PRO A 187 -26.54 -3.21 25.14
CA PRO A 187 -26.64 -2.23 24.05
C PRO A 187 -27.82 -1.20 24.07
N ALA A 188 -27.84 -0.38 23.01
CA ALA A 188 -29.01 0.14 22.27
C ALA A 188 -29.94 1.21 22.89
N SER A 189 -29.95 2.39 22.26
CA SER A 189 -31.16 2.94 21.61
C SER A 189 -30.78 4.14 20.73
N ALA A 190 -31.21 4.08 19.46
CA ALA A 190 -31.31 5.20 18.52
C ALA A 190 -32.78 5.72 18.52
N PRO A 191 -33.21 6.49 17.51
CA PRO A 191 -32.98 7.91 17.24
C PRO A 191 -34.29 8.71 17.42
N THR A 192 -34.30 10.06 17.42
CA THR A 192 -35.52 10.85 17.09
C THR A 192 -35.21 12.34 16.85
N LEU A 193 -35.57 12.78 15.64
CA LEU A 193 -36.11 14.06 15.16
C LEU A 193 -35.43 15.42 15.46
N ALA A 194 -35.12 16.11 14.37
CA ALA A 194 -35.16 17.58 14.19
C ALA A 194 -36.64 18.09 14.27
N PRO A 195 -36.97 19.39 14.45
CA PRO A 195 -36.50 20.53 13.62
C PRO A 195 -36.27 21.88 14.36
N ALA A 196 -35.76 22.87 13.62
CA ALA A 196 -35.67 24.31 13.94
C ALA A 196 -37.09 24.97 14.03
N PRO A 197 -37.31 26.31 14.19
CA PRO A 197 -36.39 27.47 14.34
C PRO A 197 -36.84 28.49 15.44
N ALA A 198 -36.11 29.61 15.62
CA ALA A 198 -36.63 31.00 15.68
C ALA A 198 -35.78 31.97 16.52
N ALA A 199 -35.73 33.19 16.00
CA ALA A 199 -34.99 34.36 16.42
C ALA A 199 -35.43 34.98 17.77
N THR A 200 -34.50 35.72 18.38
CA THR A 200 -34.63 37.09 18.97
C THR A 200 -33.30 37.33 19.71
N GLY A 201 -32.45 38.31 19.42
CA GLY A 201 -32.73 39.72 19.27
C GLY A 201 -32.44 40.44 20.60
N LYS A 202 -31.25 41.03 20.77
CA LYS A 202 -31.07 42.40 21.29
C LYS A 202 -29.61 42.85 21.42
N LYS A 203 -29.42 44.05 20.89
CA LYS A 203 -28.30 44.98 20.87
C LYS A 203 -27.77 45.36 22.27
N LYS A 204 -26.49 45.73 22.35
CA LYS A 204 -25.94 47.05 22.80
C LYS A 204 -24.40 46.93 22.88
N SER A 205 -23.62 47.56 22.00
CA SER A 205 -23.17 48.97 22.02
C SER A 205 -22.33 49.38 23.25
N ARG A 206 -21.00 49.51 23.05
CA ARG A 206 -20.10 50.60 23.51
C ARG A 206 -18.67 50.25 23.05
N ARG A 207 -18.02 50.93 22.10
CA ARG A 207 -17.60 52.34 21.93
C ARG A 207 -16.39 52.71 22.80
N GLY A 208 -15.26 52.98 22.13
CA GLY A 208 -14.03 53.62 22.63
C GLY A 208 -12.91 52.61 22.94
N ARG A 209 -11.63 52.84 22.66
CA ARG A 209 -10.93 54.11 22.45
C ARG A 209 -9.57 53.87 21.77
N ARG A 210 -9.35 54.64 20.72
CA ARG A 210 -8.11 55.08 20.06
C ARG A 210 -6.92 55.32 21.01
N HIS A 211 -5.72 54.87 20.65
CA HIS A 211 -4.50 55.68 20.77
C HIS A 211 -3.53 55.39 19.61
N LYS A 212 -3.02 56.50 19.06
CA LYS A 212 -2.13 56.64 17.91
C LYS A 212 -0.88 57.39 18.43
N ARG A 213 0.28 57.08 17.84
CA ARG A 213 1.59 57.78 17.91
C ARG A 213 2.41 57.48 19.17
N SER A 214 3.74 57.34 19.10
CA SER A 214 4.70 58.11 18.30
C SER A 214 5.96 57.34 17.88
N ARG A 215 6.45 57.66 16.67
CA ARG A 215 7.86 57.53 16.24
C ARG A 215 8.55 58.88 16.51
N SER A 216 9.75 58.81 17.06
CA SER A 216 10.90 59.76 17.03
C SER A 216 12.06 58.97 17.67
N ALA A 217 13.31 58.99 17.25
CA ALA A 217 14.07 59.66 16.21
C ALA A 217 15.19 58.71 15.78
#